data_AF-G8BPD0-F1
#
_entry.id   AF-G8BPD0-F1
#
_cell.length_a   1.000
_cell.length_b   1.000
_cell.length_c   1.000
_cell.angle_alpha   90.00
_cell.angle_beta   90.00
_cell.angle_gamma   90.00
#
_symmetry.space_group_name_H-M   'P 1'
#
loop_
_entity.id
_entity.type
_entity.pdbx_description
1 polymer ?
#
loop_
_entity_poly.entity_id
_entity_poly.type
_entity_poly.pdbx_seq_one_letter_code
_entity_poly.pdbx_strand_id
1 'polypeptide(L)'
;MFKNIFRTTASLATRSVVITTRPTYVAPSFIRLYSASALNKEDVTKRVVDVIRKFDKSLANSQIEPKSLFHKDLGLDSLDTVELLVAIEEEFDLQLPDKVADELKSVGETVDYIISNPEAN
;
A
#
# COMPACT_ATOMS: atom_id res chain seq x y z
N MET A 1 -64.86 -14.39 -69.95
CA MET A 1 -64.39 -15.79 -69.95
C MET A 1 -62.94 -15.79 -69.50
N PHE A 2 -62.67 -15.86 -68.19
CA PHE A 2 -61.30 -15.83 -67.66
C PHE A 2 -60.85 -17.25 -67.31
N LYS A 3 -59.76 -17.69 -67.94
CA LYS A 3 -59.16 -19.01 -67.81
C LYS A 3 -57.97 -18.97 -66.84
N ASN A 4 -57.94 -20.04 -66.03
CA ASN A 4 -56.76 -20.78 -65.56
C ASN A 4 -55.87 -20.24 -64.43
N ILE A 5 -56.20 -20.79 -63.27
CA ILE A 5 -55.33 -21.41 -62.25
C ILE A 5 -54.09 -22.10 -62.88
N PHE A 6 -52.89 -21.85 -62.34
CA PHE A 6 -51.87 -22.88 -62.15
C PHE A 6 -51.00 -22.58 -60.92
N ARG A 7 -50.88 -23.59 -60.05
CA ARG A 7 -50.01 -23.67 -58.88
C ARG A 7 -48.58 -24.00 -59.32
N THR A 8 -47.57 -23.40 -58.68
CA THR A 8 -46.21 -23.96 -58.73
C THR A 8 -45.50 -23.74 -57.40
N THR A 9 -45.23 -24.84 -56.71
CA THR A 9 -44.48 -24.95 -55.45
C THR A 9 -42.98 -24.94 -55.76
N ALA A 10 -42.26 -23.91 -55.31
CA ALA A 10 -40.81 -23.84 -55.47
C ALA A 10 -40.08 -24.20 -54.16
N SER A 11 -39.55 -25.43 -54.16
CA SER A 11 -38.35 -25.96 -53.48
C SER A 11 -37.78 -25.26 -52.24
N LEU A 12 -37.87 -25.92 -51.07
CA LEU A 12 -37.04 -25.61 -49.91
C LEU A 12 -35.58 -26.00 -50.19
N ALA A 13 -34.73 -25.02 -50.48
CA ALA A 13 -33.29 -25.19 -50.46
C ALA A 13 -32.80 -25.19 -48.99
N THR A 14 -32.49 -26.36 -48.44
CA THR A 14 -31.81 -26.49 -47.15
C THR A 14 -30.36 -26.00 -47.29
N ARG A 15 -30.12 -24.71 -47.05
CA ARG A 15 -28.77 -24.18 -46.88
C ARG A 15 -28.18 -24.76 -45.59
N SER A 16 -27.23 -25.66 -45.72
CA SER A 16 -26.40 -26.15 -44.63
C SER A 16 -25.59 -24.99 -44.06
N VAL A 17 -25.96 -24.53 -42.86
CA VAL A 17 -25.18 -23.55 -42.09
C VAL A 17 -23.99 -24.29 -41.49
N VAL A 18 -22.80 -24.06 -42.05
CA VAL A 18 -21.55 -24.49 -41.41
C VAL A 18 -21.28 -23.54 -40.25
N ILE A 19 -21.66 -23.95 -39.04
CA ILE A 19 -21.36 -23.23 -37.79
C ILE A 19 -19.87 -23.46 -37.49
N THR A 20 -19.03 -22.54 -37.94
CA THR A 20 -17.62 -22.48 -37.52
C THR A 20 -17.57 -21.87 -36.12
N THR A 21 -17.53 -22.73 -35.09
CA THR A 21 -17.32 -22.28 -33.70
C THR A 21 -15.87 -21.85 -33.56
N ARG A 22 -15.62 -20.53 -33.55
CA ARG A 22 -14.31 -19.99 -33.18
C ARG A 22 -14.06 -20.26 -31.70
N PRO A 23 -12.92 -20.88 -31.30
CA PRO A 23 -12.59 -21.00 -29.89
C PRO A 23 -12.33 -19.60 -29.34
N THR A 24 -13.18 -19.12 -28.44
CA THR A 24 -12.95 -17.88 -27.70
C THR A 24 -11.82 -18.13 -26.71
N TYR A 25 -10.63 -17.63 -27.02
CA TYR A 25 -9.48 -17.68 -26.13
C TYR A 25 -9.69 -16.67 -24.99
N VAL A 26 -10.07 -17.16 -23.81
CA VAL A 26 -10.12 -16.35 -22.60
C VAL A 26 -8.68 -16.18 -22.12
N ALA A 27 -8.07 -15.03 -22.40
CA ALA A 27 -6.76 -14.71 -21.86
C ALA A 27 -6.84 -14.75 -20.32
N PRO A 28 -5.96 -15.49 -19.63
CA PRO A 28 -5.97 -15.52 -18.17
C PRO A 28 -5.69 -14.10 -17.66
N SER A 29 -6.68 -13.51 -17.00
CA SER A 29 -6.50 -12.25 -16.27
C SER A 29 -5.61 -12.57 -15.07
N PHE A 30 -4.31 -12.28 -15.18
CA PHE A 30 -3.39 -12.34 -14.06
C PHE A 30 -3.81 -11.26 -13.06
N ILE A 31 -4.63 -11.62 -12.06
CA ILE A 31 -4.87 -10.79 -10.89
C ILE A 31 -3.53 -10.68 -10.17
N ARG A 32 -2.86 -9.52 -10.31
CA ARG A 32 -1.73 -9.19 -9.45
C ARG A 32 -2.29 -8.94 -8.04
N LEU A 33 -2.32 -9.99 -7.25
CA LEU A 33 -2.66 -9.90 -5.83
C LEU A 33 -1.44 -9.31 -5.12
N TYR A 34 -1.42 -7.99 -4.95
CA TYR A 34 -0.50 -7.36 -4.03
C TYR A 34 -0.98 -7.65 -2.62
N SER A 35 -0.15 -8.32 -1.82
CA SER A 35 -0.39 -8.45 -0.38
C SER A 35 -0.25 -7.06 0.22
N ALA A 36 -1.38 -6.40 0.48
CA ALA A 36 -1.41 -5.21 1.32
C ALA A 36 -1.10 -5.67 2.76
N SER A 37 0.19 -5.80 3.06
CA SER A 37 0.65 -6.04 4.42
C SER A 37 0.32 -4.79 5.24
N ALA A 38 -0.73 -4.86 6.06
CA ALA A 38 -1.01 -3.80 7.01
C ALA A 38 0.21 -3.61 7.93
N LEU A 39 0.67 -2.37 8.09
CA LEU A 39 1.74 -2.05 9.03
C LEU A 39 1.34 -2.46 10.44
N ASN A 40 2.08 -3.41 11.04
CA ASN A 40 1.88 -3.79 12.43
C ASN A 40 2.55 -2.76 13.34
N LYS A 41 1.86 -2.33 14.40
CA LYS A 41 2.39 -1.37 15.38
C LYS A 41 3.71 -1.83 15.99
N GLU A 42 3.83 -3.14 16.20
CA GLU A 42 5.03 -3.75 16.77
C GLU A 42 6.23 -3.62 15.84
N ASP A 43 6.03 -3.73 14.53
CA ASP A 43 7.11 -3.68 13.54
C ASP A 43 7.58 -2.24 13.31
N VAL A 44 6.66 -1.28 13.26
CA VAL A 44 6.99 0.15 13.25
C VAL A 44 7.78 0.53 14.50
N THR A 45 7.33 0.09 15.67
CA THR A 45 8.02 0.39 16.94
C THR A 45 9.45 -0.16 16.94
N LYS A 46 9.66 -1.40 16.47
CA LYS A 46 11.01 -2.00 16.37
C LYS A 46 11.90 -1.17 15.44
N ARG A 47 11.41 -0.81 14.26
CA ARG A 47 12.17 -0.04 13.27
C ARG A 47 12.54 1.35 13.79
N VAL A 48 11.60 2.06 14.42
CA VAL A 48 11.88 3.37 15.06
C VAL A 48 12.95 3.22 16.14
N VAL A 49 12.84 2.20 17.00
CA VAL A 49 13.86 1.91 18.02
C VAL A 49 15.22 1.61 17.40
N ASP A 50 15.24 0.90 16.28
CA ASP A 50 16.49 0.59 15.57
C ASP A 50 17.12 1.83 14.92
N VAL A 51 16.32 2.77 14.40
CA VAL A 51 16.83 4.09 13.94
C VAL A 51 17.44 4.87 15.09
N ILE A 52 16.77 4.93 16.25
CA ILE A 52 17.29 5.64 17.44
C ILE A 52 18.62 5.04 17.91
N ARG A 53 18.74 3.70 17.91
CA ARG A 53 19.99 3.01 18.28
C ARG A 53 21.12 3.23 17.27
N LYS A 54 20.80 3.40 15.98
CA LYS A 54 21.78 3.73 14.94
C LYS A 54 22.28 5.17 15.08
N PHE A 55 21.39 6.08 15.49
CA PHE A 55 21.69 7.50 15.66
C PHE A 55 22.69 7.72 16.81
N ASP A 56 22.42 7.16 17.99
CA ASP A 56 23.32 7.26 19.14
C ASP A 56 23.67 5.89 19.76
N LYS A 57 24.97 5.56 19.74
CA LYS A 57 25.52 4.35 20.36
C LYS A 57 25.35 4.32 21.87
N SER A 58 25.21 5.47 22.51
CA SER A 58 24.96 5.61 23.95
C SER A 58 23.60 4.99 24.35
N LEU A 59 22.62 5.08 23.46
CA LEU A 59 21.25 4.58 23.69
C LEU A 59 21.06 3.11 23.30
N ALA A 60 22.11 2.44 22.79
CA ALA A 60 22.04 1.06 22.33
C ALA A 60 21.55 0.07 23.40
N ASN A 61 21.86 0.33 24.68
CA ASN A 61 21.45 -0.50 25.82
C ASN A 61 20.36 0.15 26.69
N SER A 62 19.86 1.33 26.32
CA SER A 62 18.78 1.97 27.05
C SER A 62 17.44 1.32 26.74
N GLN A 63 16.61 1.15 27.76
CA GLN A 63 15.22 0.75 27.58
C GLN A 63 14.44 1.96 27.03
N ILE A 64 14.10 1.92 25.75
CA ILE A 64 13.27 2.94 25.11
C ILE A 64 11.81 2.52 25.28
N GLU A 65 11.07 3.29 26.06
CA GLU A 65 9.62 3.09 26.17
C GLU A 65 8.90 3.95 25.13
N PRO A 66 7.72 3.53 24.63
CA PRO A 66 6.94 4.34 23.72
C PRO A 66 6.45 5.65 24.37
N LYS A 67 6.45 5.76 25.70
CA LYS A 67 6.11 7.01 26.41
C LYS A 67 7.32 7.92 26.67
N SER A 68 8.52 7.48 26.29
CA SER A 68 9.74 8.23 26.53
C SER A 68 9.79 9.49 25.67
N LEU A 69 10.14 10.61 26.29
CA LEU A 69 10.37 11.90 25.64
C LEU A 69 11.80 11.99 25.12
N PHE A 70 11.98 12.49 23.89
CA PHE A 70 13.29 12.59 23.24
C PHE A 70 14.28 13.43 24.07
N HIS A 71 13.86 14.61 24.53
CA HIS A 71 14.73 15.50 25.28
C HIS A 71 14.95 15.06 26.74
N LYS A 72 13.92 14.49 27.38
CA LYS A 72 13.94 14.26 28.83
C LYS A 72 14.45 12.88 29.22
N ASP A 73 14.05 11.84 28.47
CA ASP A 73 14.36 10.46 28.81
C ASP A 73 15.55 9.94 28.00
N LEU A 74 15.63 10.32 26.72
CA LEU A 74 16.76 9.97 25.86
C LEU A 74 17.90 11.02 25.92
N GLY A 75 17.63 12.21 26.45
CA GLY A 75 18.63 13.26 26.61
C GLY A 75 19.14 13.84 25.29
N LEU A 76 18.36 13.70 24.21
CA LEU A 76 18.70 14.25 22.90
C LEU A 76 18.56 15.77 22.93
N ASP A 77 19.50 16.47 22.28
CA ASP A 77 19.35 17.91 22.08
C ASP A 77 18.23 18.21 21.07
N SER A 78 17.79 19.46 21.07
CA SER A 78 16.87 20.02 20.08
C SER A 78 17.32 19.77 18.63
N LEU A 79 18.62 19.87 18.34
CA LEU A 79 19.18 19.58 17.02
C LEU A 79 19.13 18.07 16.70
N ASP A 80 19.55 17.24 17.66
CA ASP A 80 19.56 15.78 17.52
C ASP A 80 18.16 15.22 17.26
N THR A 81 17.13 15.83 17.86
CA THR A 81 15.73 15.44 17.67
C THR A 81 15.27 15.71 16.23
N VAL A 82 15.68 16.84 15.64
CA VAL A 82 15.36 17.15 14.24
C VAL A 82 16.08 16.19 13.29
N GLU A 83 17.37 15.90 13.53
CA GLU A 83 18.11 14.93 12.71
C GLU A 83 17.54 13.51 12.80
N LEU A 84 17.11 13.08 14.00
CA LEU A 84 16.44 11.80 14.19
C LEU A 84 15.13 11.72 13.40
N LEU A 85 14.32 12.78 13.40
CA LEU A 85 13.07 12.82 12.65
C LEU A 85 13.31 12.71 11.14
N VAL A 86 14.32 13.40 10.60
CA VAL A 86 14.72 13.26 9.20
C VAL A 86 15.17 11.83 8.87
N ALA A 87 15.90 11.17 9.77
CA ALA A 87 16.28 9.77 9.58
C ALA A 87 15.06 8.82 9.59
N ILE A 88 14.04 9.13 10.39
CA ILE A 88 12.76 8.39 10.41
C ILE A 88 11.96 8.65 9.12
N GLU A 89 11.94 9.89 8.62
CA GLU A 89 11.33 10.25 7.33
C GLU A 89 11.93 9.42 6.18
N GLU A 90 13.26 9.34 6.13
CA GLU A 90 13.99 8.55 5.13
C GLU A 90 13.76 7.04 5.28
N GLU A 91 13.68 6.51 6.50
CA GLU A 91 13.52 5.06 6.74
C GLU A 91 12.13 4.54 6.33
N PHE A 92 11.09 5.38 6.44
CA PHE A 92 9.71 5.01 6.13
C PHE A 92 9.18 5.69 4.85
N ASP A 93 10.05 6.35 4.08
CA ASP A 93 9.70 7.08 2.85
C ASP A 93 8.51 8.05 3.04
N LEU A 94 8.47 8.76 4.17
CA LEU A 94 7.37 9.66 4.55
C LEU A 94 7.82 11.13 4.59
N GLN A 95 6.85 12.05 4.51
CA GLN A 95 7.09 13.48 4.71
C GLN A 95 6.40 13.95 5.99
N LEU A 96 7.20 14.36 6.97
CA LEU A 96 6.72 15.05 8.16
C LEU A 96 6.81 16.57 7.91
N PRO A 97 5.68 17.30 7.91
CA PRO A 97 5.74 18.75 7.86
C PRO A 97 6.31 19.30 9.18
N ASP A 98 7.11 20.37 9.10
CA ASP A 98 7.78 21.01 10.27
C ASP A 98 6.84 21.23 11.46
N LYS A 99 5.59 21.64 11.19
CA LYS A 99 4.57 21.88 12.23
C LYS A 99 4.26 20.63 13.06
N VAL A 100 4.24 19.47 12.42
CA VAL A 100 3.99 18.19 13.09
C VAL A 100 5.28 17.69 13.73
N ALA A 101 6.42 17.82 13.05
CA ALA A 101 7.73 17.45 13.59
C ALA A 101 8.02 18.15 14.94
N ASP A 102 7.70 19.44 15.06
CA ASP A 102 7.85 20.22 16.30
C ASP A 102 6.89 19.77 17.43
N GLU A 103 5.74 19.19 17.07
CA GLU A 103 4.74 18.68 18.02
C GLU A 103 5.11 17.29 18.54
N LEU A 104 5.84 16.48 17.76
CA LEU A 104 6.26 15.12 18.11
C LEU A 104 7.40 15.14 19.15
N LYS A 105 7.07 14.89 20.41
CA LYS A 105 8.04 14.93 21.53
C LYS A 105 8.35 13.57 22.13
N SER A 106 7.52 12.58 21.84
CA SER A 106 7.68 11.21 22.33
C SER A 106 7.78 10.19 21.19
N VAL A 107 8.45 9.08 21.48
CA VAL A 107 8.60 7.96 20.53
C VAL A 107 7.25 7.39 20.11
N GLY A 108 6.30 7.30 21.05
CA GLY A 108 4.96 6.77 20.81
C GLY A 108 4.13 7.63 19.89
N GLU A 109 4.21 8.96 20.04
CA GLU A 109 3.54 9.90 19.12
C GLU A 109 4.09 9.74 17.70
N THR A 110 5.41 9.60 17.55
CA THR A 110 6.03 9.35 16.24
C THR A 110 5.54 8.04 15.63
N VAL A 111 5.52 6.95 16.40
CA VAL A 111 5.01 5.64 15.96
C VAL A 111 3.54 5.72 15.56
N ASP A 112 2.70 6.38 16.37
CA ASP A 112 1.27 6.54 16.08
C ASP A 112 1.03 7.39 14.83
N TYR A 113 1.88 8.40 14.58
CA TYR A 113 1.85 9.18 13.35
C TYR A 113 2.22 8.32 12.13
N ILE A 114 3.28 7.52 12.20
CA ILE A 114 3.71 6.65 11.10
C ILE A 114 2.59 5.66 10.74
N ILE A 115 1.95 5.04 11.74
CA ILE A 115 0.86 4.07 11.52
C ILE A 115 -0.37 4.74 10.90
N SER A 116 -0.61 6.01 11.24
CA SER A 116 -1.73 6.78 10.67
C SER A 116 -1.52 7.13 9.20
N ASN A 117 -0.29 7.03 8.69
CA ASN A 117 0.05 7.28 7.29
C ASN A 117 0.16 5.94 6.53
N PRO A 118 -0.82 5.59 5.69
CA PRO A 118 -0.85 4.29 4.98
C PRO A 118 0.21 4.15 3.89
N GLU A 119 0.91 5.24 3.54
CA GLU A 119 2.02 5.26 2.57
C GLU A 119 3.37 4.88 3.19
N ALA A 120 3.45 4.78 4.52
CA ALA A 120 4.66 4.33 5.19
C ALA A 120 4.93 2.84 4.82
N ASN A 121 6.16 2.54 4.43
CA ASN A 121 6.61 1.19 4.03
C ASN A 121 7.42 0.54 5.13
#